data_AF-A0A518GUR4-F1
#
_entry.id   AF-A0A518GUR4-F1
#
_cell.length_a   1.000
_cell.length_b   1.000
_cell.length_c   1.000
_cell.angle_alpha   90.00
_cell.angle_beta   90.00
_cell.angle_gamma   90.00
#
_symmetry.space_group_name_H-M   'P 1'
#
loop_
_entity.id
_entity.type
_entity.pdbx_description
1 polymer ?
#
loop_
_entity_poly.entity_id
_entity_poly.type
_entity_poly.pdbx_seq_one_letter_code
_entity_poly.pdbx_strand_id
1 'polypeptide(L)'
;MRCANRRAGRVVGALMLVGLAGVLGGASAAGADIIGTVESVDRETKTVVVVQDGSGRKVAVKVTPTTAIEVHGEQGIDLEHLEEGTHVVVLDDVVAAAIRVENEVVGSIRSVDPEGGLLVIDEPGQSGPVSFPLSPETLLRRLSGGEVEAEDLRPGMPVTIVHSSGSPTRITVEEPPAGMVGEFWENFRHNLFKPLLLFFYAGFLIPLLGVKFEFPYVIYQGLTIYLLIAIGWHGGEELAMLDASSLGTAAGFMGVGFVTNLFIGVLAFGILRAATKLRRIDAATVAGYYGSDSAGTFVTCLGVLGSLHLAYAPYMPVMLAVMEIPGCLVALVLVSSLRKRGMDGDGNCPDEPGFTPGNGKASHDTAFEIQHQLDLADEEKMALERGYHEHEQQEEEHRLARGHAPGRPAPGKPPALLSKELLHEVFFNPGIYLLFAGILIGFISRMQGPDVTNPDDRVFLDLFPGLLCLFLLEMGMTASRKLKDLKVAGPAFIAFGLIAPNVFATIGISVAHAYSMALGQPFDIGTYALFAVLCGAASYIAVPAVQRLAIPEASPTLPLAASLGLTFSYNVTIGIPVYIEIAKLITRMLPVG
;
A
#
# COMPACT_ATOMS: atom_id res chain seq x y z
N MET A 1 -33.11 -13.81 19.32
CA MET A 1 -32.49 -13.26 18.09
C MET A 1 -32.57 -11.74 17.91
N ARG A 2 -33.46 -10.98 18.57
CA ARG A 2 -33.55 -9.50 18.41
C ARG A 2 -32.68 -8.64 19.35
N CYS A 3 -32.12 -9.20 20.44
CA CYS A 3 -31.32 -8.44 21.42
C CYS A 3 -29.80 -8.35 21.10
N ALA A 4 -29.22 -9.32 20.40
CA ALA A 4 -27.78 -9.31 20.08
C ALA A 4 -27.43 -8.28 18.98
N ASN A 5 -28.35 -8.03 18.03
CA ASN A 5 -28.14 -7.11 16.91
C ASN A 5 -28.17 -5.62 17.32
N ARG A 6 -28.76 -5.29 18.48
CA ARG A 6 -28.82 -3.90 18.99
C ARG A 6 -27.55 -3.46 19.72
N ARG A 7 -26.71 -4.39 20.19
CA ARG A 7 -25.43 -4.05 20.87
C ARG A 7 -24.29 -3.80 19.88
N ALA A 8 -24.22 -4.54 18.77
CA ALA A 8 -23.22 -4.31 17.71
C ALA A 8 -23.42 -2.95 17.01
N GLY A 9 -24.67 -2.56 16.70
CA GLY A 9 -24.97 -1.26 16.07
C GLY A 9 -24.72 -0.03 16.96
N ARG A 10 -24.71 -0.19 18.30
CA ARG A 10 -24.43 0.92 19.23
C ARG A 10 -22.95 1.21 19.42
N VAL A 11 -22.08 0.21 19.26
CA VAL A 11 -20.62 0.40 19.34
C VAL A 11 -20.09 1.05 18.06
N VAL A 12 -20.63 0.69 16.89
CA VAL A 12 -20.29 1.31 15.60
C VAL A 12 -20.88 2.73 15.46
N GLY A 13 -22.09 2.95 15.99
CA GLY A 13 -22.71 4.29 15.99
C GLY A 13 -22.03 5.30 16.91
N ALA A 14 -21.37 4.85 18.00
CA ALA A 14 -20.65 5.73 18.91
C ALA A 14 -19.31 6.25 18.33
N LEU A 15 -18.66 5.49 17.44
CA LEU A 15 -17.47 5.96 16.72
C LEU A 15 -17.79 7.00 15.65
N MET A 16 -18.96 6.93 14.99
CA MET A 16 -19.35 7.87 13.94
C MET A 16 -19.79 9.25 14.46
N LEU A 17 -20.33 9.34 15.67
CA LEU A 17 -20.84 10.60 16.23
C LEU A 17 -19.74 11.59 16.66
N VAL A 18 -18.50 11.12 16.87
CA VAL A 18 -17.36 11.99 17.22
C VAL A 18 -16.82 12.73 15.97
N GLY A 19 -17.06 12.22 14.76
CA GLY A 19 -16.54 12.81 13.51
C GLY A 19 -17.40 13.93 12.90
N LEU A 20 -18.64 14.12 13.34
CA LEU A 20 -19.60 15.01 12.64
C LEU A 20 -19.66 16.45 13.19
N ALA A 21 -19.00 16.76 14.31
CA ALA A 21 -19.10 18.06 14.97
C ALA A 21 -18.03 19.09 14.54
N GLY A 22 -17.05 18.71 13.70
CA GLY A 22 -15.91 19.57 13.36
C GLY A 22 -16.00 20.36 12.05
N VAL A 23 -17.10 20.26 11.27
CA VAL A 23 -17.10 20.67 9.85
C VAL A 23 -17.93 21.94 9.56
N LEU A 24 -18.47 22.63 10.56
CA LEU A 24 -19.30 23.82 10.34
C LEU A 24 -18.77 25.03 11.12
N GLY A 25 -17.82 25.73 10.49
CA GLY A 25 -17.24 26.98 11.02
C GLY A 25 -16.40 27.73 9.98
N GLY A 26 -16.92 27.90 8.75
CA GLY A 26 -16.28 28.76 7.75
C GLY A 26 -16.68 30.22 7.96
N ALA A 27 -15.88 30.96 8.73
CA ALA A 27 -15.95 32.42 8.78
C ALA A 27 -14.93 33.00 7.79
N SER A 28 -15.46 33.79 6.84
CA SER A 28 -14.69 34.64 5.94
C SER A 28 -13.85 35.64 6.74
N ALA A 29 -12.53 35.63 6.58
CA ALA A 29 -11.60 36.59 7.16
C ALA A 29 -10.87 37.34 6.03
N ALA A 30 -10.73 38.64 6.21
CA ALA A 30 -10.06 39.58 5.31
C ALA A 30 -8.62 39.16 4.99
N GLY A 31 -8.11 39.61 3.83
CA GLY A 31 -6.83 39.24 3.20
C GLY A 31 -5.73 38.84 4.19
N ALA A 32 -5.39 37.56 4.18
CA ALA A 32 -4.37 36.98 5.03
C ALA A 32 -3.05 36.88 4.27
N ASP A 33 -1.97 37.33 4.90
CA ASP A 33 -0.62 37.20 4.38
C ASP A 33 -0.30 35.73 4.07
N ILE A 34 0.32 35.48 2.91
CA ILE A 34 0.74 34.15 2.49
C ILE A 34 2.19 33.98 2.91
N ILE A 35 2.43 33.03 3.81
CA ILE A 35 3.75 32.70 4.33
C ILE A 35 4.11 31.31 3.82
N GLY A 36 5.25 31.16 3.15
CA GLY A 36 5.62 29.87 2.57
C GLY A 36 6.91 29.86 1.78
N THR A 37 7.22 28.72 1.18
CA THR A 37 8.42 28.54 0.35
C THR A 37 8.11 28.76 -1.13
N VAL A 38 8.95 29.48 -1.85
CA VAL A 38 8.84 29.64 -3.31
C VAL A 38 9.10 28.30 -3.98
N GLU A 39 8.08 27.74 -4.62
CA GLU A 39 8.21 26.52 -5.42
C GLU A 39 8.68 26.82 -6.84
N SER A 40 8.14 27.88 -7.45
CA SER A 40 8.52 28.27 -8.81
C SER A 40 8.31 29.76 -9.05
N VAL A 41 9.14 30.32 -9.95
CA VAL A 41 9.06 31.72 -10.38
C VAL A 41 8.94 31.77 -11.90
N ASP A 42 7.74 32.09 -12.41
CA ASP A 42 7.49 32.33 -13.82
C ASP A 42 7.76 33.80 -14.17
N ARG A 43 8.86 34.03 -14.88
CA ARG A 43 9.36 35.35 -15.27
C ARG A 43 8.60 35.94 -16.47
N GLU A 44 8.01 35.11 -17.33
CA GLU A 44 7.23 35.59 -18.47
C GLU A 44 5.86 36.07 -18.02
N THR A 45 5.20 35.33 -17.12
CA THR A 45 3.89 35.71 -16.61
C THR A 45 3.94 36.59 -15.35
N LYS A 46 5.15 36.78 -14.78
CA LYS A 46 5.40 37.48 -13.50
C LYS A 46 4.58 36.87 -12.36
N THR A 47 4.62 35.55 -12.25
CA THR A 47 3.87 34.79 -11.25
C THR A 47 4.84 34.01 -10.36
N VAL A 48 4.66 34.09 -9.04
CA VAL A 48 5.43 33.31 -8.05
C VAL A 48 4.48 32.31 -7.41
N VAL A 49 4.85 31.03 -7.39
CA VAL A 49 4.08 29.99 -6.69
C VAL A 49 4.71 29.78 -5.31
N VAL A 50 3.93 30.03 -4.26
CA VAL A 50 4.35 29.86 -2.87
C VAL A 50 3.59 28.69 -2.25
N VAL A 51 4.32 27.73 -1.69
CA VAL A 51 3.75 26.63 -0.90
C VAL A 51 3.55 27.12 0.53
N GLN A 52 2.30 27.33 0.92
CA GLN A 52 1.93 27.94 2.20
C GLN A 52 2.26 27.01 3.38
N ASP A 53 2.98 27.54 4.37
CA ASP A 53 3.36 26.84 5.60
C ASP A 53 2.14 26.24 6.31
N GLY A 54 2.29 25.03 6.87
CA GLY A 54 1.25 24.31 7.63
C GLY A 54 0.12 23.70 6.79
N SER A 55 -0.31 24.36 5.71
CA SER A 55 -1.39 23.85 4.83
C SER A 55 -0.88 23.11 3.58
N GLY A 56 0.37 23.35 3.17
CA GLY A 56 0.93 22.82 1.91
C GLY A 56 0.24 23.34 0.65
N ARG A 57 -0.63 24.34 0.79
CA ARG A 57 -1.41 24.90 -0.32
C ARG A 57 -0.50 25.73 -1.22
N LYS A 58 -0.47 25.38 -2.50
CA LYS A 58 0.21 26.17 -3.54
C LYS A 58 -0.63 27.40 -3.88
N VAL A 59 -0.05 28.58 -3.72
CA VAL A 59 -0.70 29.85 -4.03
C VAL A 59 0.10 30.57 -5.10
N ALA A 60 -0.52 30.78 -6.25
CA ALA A 60 0.08 31.54 -7.33
C ALA A 60 -0.19 33.03 -7.10
N VAL A 61 0.88 33.80 -6.95
CA VAL A 61 0.86 35.22 -6.62
C VAL A 61 1.38 36.00 -7.81
N LYS A 62 0.61 36.97 -8.30
CA LYS A 62 1.02 37.83 -9.40
C LYS A 62 1.85 39.00 -8.90
N VAL A 63 3.02 39.20 -9.50
CA VAL A 63 3.93 40.31 -9.21
C VAL A 63 3.73 41.42 -10.23
N THR A 64 3.61 42.65 -9.74
CA THR A 64 3.38 43.86 -10.55
C THR A 64 4.54 44.83 -10.42
N PRO A 65 4.69 45.82 -11.31
CA PRO A 65 5.74 46.85 -11.19
C PRO A 65 5.65 47.69 -9.90
N THR A 66 4.52 47.64 -9.20
CA THR A 66 4.30 48.31 -7.91
C THR A 66 4.52 47.39 -6.70
N THR A 67 4.80 46.11 -6.92
CA THR A 67 5.09 45.15 -5.85
C THR A 67 6.48 45.44 -5.28
N ALA A 68 6.57 45.74 -3.99
CA ALA A 68 7.84 45.96 -3.32
C ALA A 68 8.49 44.62 -2.94
N ILE A 69 9.63 44.27 -3.55
CA ILE A 69 10.41 43.09 -3.13
C ILE A 69 11.53 43.56 -2.20
N GLU A 70 11.54 43.03 -0.98
CA GLU A 70 12.51 43.33 0.07
C GLU A 70 13.34 42.07 0.35
N VAL A 71 14.65 42.13 0.09
CA VAL A 71 15.59 41.04 0.39
C VAL A 71 16.56 41.54 1.45
N HIS A 72 16.62 40.86 2.59
CA HIS A 72 17.50 41.22 3.71
C HIS A 72 17.39 42.68 4.19
N GLY A 73 16.21 43.30 4.06
CA GLY A 73 15.96 44.68 4.49
C GLY A 73 16.33 45.77 3.47
N GLU A 74 16.81 45.40 2.29
CA GLU A 74 17.02 46.33 1.18
C GLU A 74 15.77 46.41 0.29
N GLN A 75 15.28 47.62 0.03
CA GLN A 75 14.10 47.86 -0.81
C GLN A 75 14.47 48.02 -2.28
N GLY A 76 13.64 47.48 -3.18
CA GLY A 76 13.67 47.81 -4.61
C GLY A 76 14.40 46.82 -5.49
N ILE A 77 14.46 45.55 -5.07
CA ILE A 77 15.13 44.49 -5.81
C ILE A 77 14.19 43.93 -6.89
N ASP A 78 14.74 43.67 -8.08
CA ASP A 78 13.96 43.14 -9.20
C ASP A 78 13.66 41.64 -9.01
N LEU A 79 12.61 41.15 -9.67
CA LEU A 79 12.12 39.76 -9.65
C LEU A 79 13.22 38.70 -9.93
N GLU A 80 14.33 39.13 -10.52
CA GLU A 80 15.50 38.31 -10.85
C GLU A 80 16.23 37.72 -9.64
N HIS A 81 16.01 38.26 -8.43
CA HIS A 81 16.70 37.82 -7.20
C HIS A 81 15.87 36.86 -6.33
N LEU A 82 14.67 36.49 -6.77
CA LEU A 82 13.85 35.50 -6.08
C LEU A 82 14.16 34.11 -6.64
N GLU A 83 14.70 33.22 -5.79
CA GLU A 83 15.08 31.86 -6.17
C GLU A 83 14.07 30.82 -5.66
N GLU A 84 13.99 29.68 -6.35
CA GLU A 84 13.21 28.53 -5.87
C GLU A 84 13.82 28.01 -4.56
N GLY A 85 12.97 27.63 -3.61
CA GLY A 85 13.37 27.25 -2.25
C GLY A 85 13.51 28.42 -1.28
N THR A 86 13.34 29.67 -1.73
CA THR A 86 13.42 30.84 -0.84
C THR A 86 12.17 30.92 0.05
N HIS A 87 12.34 31.15 1.36
CA HIS A 87 11.22 31.37 2.27
C HIS A 87 10.74 32.83 2.17
N VAL A 88 9.44 33.03 1.94
CA VAL A 88 8.86 34.34 1.68
C VAL A 88 7.58 34.63 2.45
N VAL A 89 7.39 35.92 2.76
CA VAL A 89 6.11 36.48 3.21
C VAL A 89 5.54 37.36 2.10
N VAL A 90 4.37 36.99 1.60
CA VAL A 90 3.60 37.74 0.60
C VAL A 90 2.45 38.46 1.29
N LEU A 91 2.42 39.78 1.15
CA LEU A 91 1.31 40.62 1.60
C LEU A 91 0.27 40.72 0.47
N ASP A 92 -0.99 40.38 0.78
CA ASP A 92 -2.15 40.25 -0.12
C ASP A 92 -2.13 39.05 -1.09
N ASP A 93 -3.30 38.40 -1.25
CA ASP A 93 -3.44 37.03 -1.76
C ASP A 93 -3.64 36.89 -3.28
N VAL A 94 -3.89 38.00 -4.00
CA VAL A 94 -4.17 37.98 -5.45
C VAL A 94 -3.14 38.78 -6.25
N VAL A 95 -2.65 39.88 -5.70
CA VAL A 95 -1.59 40.73 -6.27
C VAL A 95 -0.69 41.14 -5.12
N ALA A 96 0.56 40.69 -5.14
CA ALA A 96 1.48 40.99 -4.04
C ALA A 96 1.66 42.51 -3.90
N ALA A 97 1.31 43.05 -2.74
CA ALA A 97 1.71 44.41 -2.37
C ALA A 97 3.22 44.44 -2.06
N ALA A 98 3.72 43.40 -1.38
CA ALA A 98 5.14 43.19 -1.14
C ALA A 98 5.51 41.71 -1.02
N ILE A 99 6.76 41.36 -1.32
CA ILE A 99 7.37 40.05 -1.08
C ILE A 99 8.63 40.24 -0.24
N ARG A 100 8.71 39.58 0.91
CA ARG A 100 9.87 39.63 1.81
C ARG A 100 10.58 38.29 1.84
N VAL A 101 11.92 38.29 1.69
CA VAL A 101 12.76 37.10 1.81
C VAL A 101 13.30 36.98 3.24
N GLU A 102 13.05 35.85 3.90
CA GLU A 102 13.55 35.57 5.26
C GLU A 102 14.63 34.47 5.27
N ASN A 103 15.59 34.54 6.20
CA ASN A 103 16.62 33.51 6.35
C ASN A 103 16.12 32.42 7.30
N GLU A 104 16.28 31.15 6.91
CA GLU A 104 15.85 29.98 7.68
C GLU A 104 17.05 29.19 8.20
N VAL A 105 17.01 28.82 9.48
CA VAL A 105 18.00 27.97 10.13
C VAL A 105 17.29 26.82 10.83
N VAL A 106 17.68 25.60 10.50
CA VAL A 106 17.12 24.37 11.07
C VAL A 106 18.15 23.74 12.01
N GLY A 107 17.75 23.44 13.24
CA GLY A 107 18.67 22.89 14.23
C GLY A 107 17.98 22.27 15.44
N SER A 108 18.77 21.89 16.43
CA SER A 108 18.28 21.41 17.73
C SER A 108 18.67 22.38 18.83
N ILE A 109 17.76 22.66 19.77
CA ILE A 109 18.05 23.56 20.88
C ILE A 109 19.19 22.97 21.74
N ARG A 110 20.30 23.68 21.88
CA ARG A 110 21.39 23.34 22.80
C ARG A 110 21.10 23.86 24.21
N SER A 111 20.69 25.12 24.32
CA SER A 111 20.34 25.75 25.58
C SER A 111 19.39 26.92 25.37
N VAL A 112 18.52 27.16 26.35
CA VAL A 112 17.61 28.31 26.39
C VAL A 112 17.96 29.09 27.66
N ASP A 113 18.18 30.40 27.52
CA ASP A 113 18.28 31.33 28.65
C ASP A 113 17.07 32.29 28.59
N PRO A 114 15.98 31.98 29.32
CA PRO A 114 14.76 32.79 29.32
C PRO A 114 14.96 34.15 30.01
N GLU A 115 15.89 34.25 30.97
CA GLU A 115 16.15 35.50 31.70
C GLU A 115 17.15 36.40 30.97
N GLY A 116 18.10 35.79 30.24
CA GLY A 116 19.06 36.48 29.37
C GLY A 116 18.58 36.72 27.93
N GLY A 117 17.41 36.19 27.55
CA GLY A 117 16.81 36.37 26.23
C GLY A 117 17.64 35.77 25.09
N LEU A 118 18.24 34.59 25.28
CA LEU A 118 19.13 33.96 24.30
C LEU A 118 18.75 32.49 24.06
N LEU A 119 18.58 32.14 22.79
CA LEU A 119 18.38 30.78 22.30
C LEU A 119 19.65 30.31 21.57
N VAL A 120 20.20 29.18 21.98
CA VAL A 120 21.38 28.59 21.34
C VAL A 120 20.97 27.29 20.67
N ILE A 121 21.26 27.15 19.38
CA ILE A 121 20.95 25.95 18.60
C ILE A 121 22.22 25.31 18.02
N ASP A 122 22.14 24.00 17.82
CA ASP A 122 23.09 23.20 17.06
C ASP A 122 22.56 22.94 15.65
N GLU A 123 23.28 23.46 14.65
CA GLU A 123 22.94 23.31 13.24
C GLU A 123 23.67 22.08 12.65
N PRO A 124 22.98 21.21 11.88
CA PRO A 124 23.61 20.07 11.23
C PRO A 124 24.66 20.53 10.19
N GLY A 125 25.91 20.12 10.37
CA GLY A 125 26.98 20.36 9.38
C GLY A 125 27.81 21.64 9.58
N GLN A 126 27.47 22.49 10.56
CA GLN A 126 28.32 23.63 10.96
C GLN A 126 29.20 23.33 12.18
N SER A 127 30.37 23.95 12.22
CA SER A 127 31.35 23.81 13.30
C SER A 127 31.15 24.84 14.41
N GLY A 128 29.99 24.82 15.06
CA GLY A 128 29.73 25.67 16.23
C GLY A 128 28.24 25.92 16.50
N PRO A 129 27.85 26.23 17.74
CA PRO A 129 26.48 26.61 18.05
C PRO A 129 26.16 28.02 17.51
N VAL A 130 24.92 28.22 17.05
CA VAL A 130 24.41 29.52 16.61
C VAL A 130 23.50 30.09 17.69
N SER A 131 23.72 31.35 18.04
CA SER A 131 22.96 32.04 19.09
C SER A 131 22.03 33.09 18.51
N PHE A 132 20.80 33.10 18.98
CA PHE A 132 19.75 34.02 18.58
C PHE A 132 19.16 34.75 19.79
N PRO A 133 18.95 36.07 19.72
CA PRO A 133 18.22 36.79 20.77
C PRO A 133 16.73 36.45 20.72
N LEU A 134 16.15 36.06 21.85
CA LEU A 134 14.70 35.89 22.03
C LEU A 134 14.10 37.26 22.36
N SER A 135 13.38 37.85 21.39
CA SER A 135 12.59 39.06 21.60
C SER A 135 11.15 38.71 22.00
N PRO A 136 10.45 39.53 22.79
CA PRO A 136 9.01 39.39 23.01
C PRO A 136 8.17 39.44 21.72
N GLU A 137 8.73 40.00 20.64
CA GLU A 137 8.10 40.08 19.33
C GLU A 137 8.31 38.81 18.46
N THR A 138 9.17 37.89 18.90
CA THR A 138 9.42 36.63 18.19
C THR A 138 8.22 35.70 18.34
N LEU A 139 7.62 35.31 17.21
CA LEU A 139 6.48 34.39 17.20
C LEU A 139 6.93 32.95 17.47
N LEU A 140 6.54 32.40 18.62
CA LEU A 140 6.80 31.02 19.00
C LEU A 140 5.59 30.13 18.69
N ARG A 141 5.78 29.09 17.86
CA ARG A 141 4.68 28.21 17.43
C ARG A 141 5.08 26.74 17.40
N ARG A 142 4.08 25.86 17.54
CA ARG A 142 4.24 24.42 17.29
C ARG A 142 4.12 24.13 15.80
N LEU A 143 4.86 23.14 15.31
CA LEU A 143 4.68 22.63 13.95
C LEU A 143 3.24 22.10 13.72
N SER A 144 2.64 21.50 14.75
CA SER A 144 1.26 20.99 14.74
C SER A 144 0.17 22.09 14.85
N GLY A 145 0.58 23.35 15.02
CA GLY A 145 -0.31 24.49 15.25
C GLY A 145 -0.53 24.79 16.74
N GLY A 146 -0.60 26.08 17.08
CA GLY A 146 -0.71 26.58 18.45
C GLY A 146 0.49 27.45 18.87
N GLU A 147 0.26 28.36 19.81
CA GLU A 147 1.31 29.21 20.40
C GLU A 147 2.13 28.41 21.41
N VAL A 148 3.42 28.71 21.49
CA VAL A 148 4.37 28.12 22.45
C VAL A 148 4.92 29.24 23.30
N GLU A 149 4.95 29.06 24.61
CA GLU A 149 5.61 30.04 25.49
C GLU A 149 7.11 29.79 25.50
N ALA A 150 7.93 30.82 25.69
CA ALA A 150 9.39 30.68 25.76
C ALA A 150 9.83 29.70 26.87
N GLU A 151 9.00 29.56 27.90
CA GLU A 151 9.15 28.66 29.04
C GLU A 151 8.98 27.18 28.69
N ASP A 152 8.41 26.85 27.53
CA ASP A 152 8.19 25.47 27.05
C ASP A 152 9.37 24.94 26.24
N LEU A 153 10.29 25.80 25.82
CA LEU A 153 11.49 25.40 25.08
C LEU A 153 12.41 24.56 25.97
N ARG A 154 12.90 23.43 25.43
CA ARG A 154 13.82 22.51 26.13
C ARG A 154 15.02 22.19 25.24
N PRO A 155 16.21 21.98 25.83
CA PRO A 155 17.34 21.40 25.11
C PRO A 155 16.96 20.07 24.43
N GLY A 156 17.43 19.88 23.20
CA GLY A 156 17.19 18.70 22.36
C GLY A 156 15.95 18.76 21.47
N MET A 157 15.11 19.80 21.59
CA MET A 157 13.96 19.95 20.69
C MET A 157 14.41 20.39 19.30
N PRO A 158 13.93 19.74 18.21
CA PRO A 158 14.14 20.25 16.87
C PRO A 158 13.37 21.55 16.66
N VAL A 159 14.01 22.52 16.04
CA VAL A 159 13.43 23.83 15.77
C VAL A 159 13.83 24.33 14.39
N THR A 160 12.89 25.06 13.80
CA THR A 160 13.12 25.88 12.61
C THR A 160 13.02 27.34 13.01
N ILE A 161 14.10 28.09 12.85
CA ILE A 161 14.18 29.51 13.17
C ILE A 161 14.18 30.30 11.87
N VAL A 162 13.21 31.18 11.73
CA VAL A 162 13.19 32.19 10.68
C VAL A 162 13.65 33.51 11.28
N HIS A 163 14.63 34.15 10.66
CA HIS A 163 15.25 35.36 11.19
C HIS A 163 15.53 36.42 10.12
N SER A 164 15.53 37.69 10.54
CA SER A 164 15.95 38.82 9.72
C SER A 164 17.13 39.53 10.40
N SER A 165 18.25 39.65 9.69
CA SER A 165 19.47 40.34 10.18
C SER A 165 20.00 39.85 11.55
N GLY A 166 19.82 38.57 11.86
CA GLY A 166 20.25 37.93 13.12
C GLY A 166 19.22 37.95 14.26
N SER A 167 18.04 38.56 14.06
CA SER A 167 16.93 38.54 15.02
C SER A 167 15.82 37.58 14.56
N PRO A 168 15.43 36.58 15.37
CA PRO A 168 14.32 35.68 15.06
C PRO A 168 12.99 36.42 14.93
N THR A 169 12.34 36.27 13.78
CA THR A 169 10.96 36.70 13.57
C THR A 169 10.00 35.59 13.99
N ARG A 170 10.38 34.32 13.78
CA ARG A 170 9.56 33.15 14.13
C ARG A 170 10.41 31.95 14.51
N ILE A 171 9.99 31.23 15.55
CA ILE A 171 10.59 29.96 15.97
C ILE A 171 9.48 28.91 15.96
N THR A 172 9.64 27.90 15.11
CA THR A 172 8.74 26.76 15.03
C THR A 172 9.37 25.58 15.75
N VAL A 173 8.65 25.03 16.73
CA VAL A 173 9.11 23.92 17.55
C VAL A 173 8.45 22.63 17.09
N GLU A 174 9.25 21.61 16.81
CA GLU A 174 8.77 20.25 16.60
C GLU A 174 8.63 19.57 17.97
N GLU A 175 7.41 19.32 18.41
CA GLU A 175 7.20 18.59 19.65
C GLU A 175 7.59 17.11 19.48
N PRO A 176 8.36 16.52 20.42
CA PRO A 176 8.48 15.08 20.47
C PRO A 176 7.08 14.52 20.77
N PRO A 177 6.59 13.53 20.02
CA PRO A 177 5.18 13.20 20.13
C PRO A 177 4.90 12.41 21.42
N ALA A 178 3.62 12.32 21.78
CA ALA A 178 3.10 11.80 23.05
C ALA A 178 3.36 10.29 23.26
N GLY A 179 4.60 9.84 23.41
CA GLY A 179 4.96 8.43 23.55
C GLY A 179 4.56 7.56 22.35
N MET A 180 5.12 6.36 22.25
CA MET A 180 4.92 5.46 21.10
C MET A 180 3.43 5.13 20.82
N VAL A 181 2.61 5.06 21.86
CA VAL A 181 1.17 4.79 21.73
C VAL A 181 0.40 6.03 21.25
N GLY A 182 0.81 7.24 21.66
CA GLY A 182 0.21 8.48 21.18
C GLY A 182 0.55 8.75 19.73
N GLU A 183 1.81 8.55 19.32
CA GLU A 183 2.25 8.58 17.91
C GLU A 183 1.42 7.64 17.05
N PHE A 184 1.32 6.38 17.48
CA PHE A 184 0.52 5.38 16.78
C PHE A 184 -0.94 5.84 16.63
N TRP A 185 -1.56 6.32 17.71
CA TRP A 185 -2.97 6.72 17.67
C TRP A 185 -3.22 7.92 16.77
N GLU A 186 -2.32 8.90 16.77
CA GLU A 186 -2.39 10.07 15.91
C GLU A 186 -2.20 9.69 14.44
N ASN A 187 -1.15 8.92 14.13
CA ASN A 187 -0.89 8.42 12.79
C ASN A 187 -2.04 7.53 12.29
N PHE A 188 -2.55 6.64 13.13
CA PHE A 188 -3.67 5.77 12.81
C PHE A 188 -4.92 6.58 12.48
N ARG A 189 -5.32 7.52 13.35
CA ARG A 189 -6.48 8.38 13.15
C ARG A 189 -6.34 9.23 11.90
N HIS A 190 -5.18 9.85 11.69
CA HIS A 190 -4.93 10.70 10.52
C HIS A 190 -4.98 9.90 9.21
N ASN A 191 -4.49 8.65 9.20
CA ASN A 191 -4.58 7.77 8.03
C ASN A 191 -5.99 7.20 7.80
N LEU A 192 -6.75 6.93 8.88
CA LEU A 192 -8.11 6.39 8.80
C LEU A 192 -9.07 7.27 8.00
N PHE A 193 -8.86 8.59 8.04
CA PHE A 193 -9.69 9.58 7.35
C PHE A 193 -9.14 10.01 5.98
N LYS A 194 -8.12 9.33 5.44
CA LYS A 194 -7.66 9.59 4.07
C LYS A 194 -8.62 8.96 3.05
N PRO A 195 -8.77 9.56 1.85
CA PRO A 195 -9.73 9.10 0.84
C PRO A 195 -9.66 7.60 0.56
N LEU A 196 -8.45 7.04 0.45
CA LEU A 196 -8.23 5.61 0.16
C LEU A 196 -9.00 4.68 1.12
N LEU A 197 -8.81 4.86 2.44
CA LEU A 197 -9.47 4.02 3.45
C LEU A 197 -10.97 4.34 3.53
N LEU A 198 -11.37 5.61 3.34
CA LEU A 198 -12.78 6.00 3.33
C LEU A 198 -13.56 5.34 2.19
N PHE A 199 -12.98 5.22 0.99
CA PHE A 199 -13.60 4.48 -0.11
C PHE A 199 -13.72 2.98 0.22
N PHE A 200 -12.68 2.38 0.80
CA PHE A 200 -12.77 1.01 1.29
C PHE A 200 -13.91 0.82 2.30
N TYR A 201 -14.03 1.69 3.31
CA TYR A 201 -15.11 1.61 4.30
C TYR A 201 -16.48 1.88 3.70
N ALA A 202 -16.60 2.83 2.78
CA ALA A 202 -17.84 3.07 2.06
C ALA A 202 -18.29 1.79 1.32
N GLY A 203 -17.36 1.13 0.63
CA GLY A 203 -17.58 -0.16 -0.03
C GLY A 203 -18.01 -1.22 0.97
N PHE A 204 -17.30 -1.33 2.08
CA PHE A 204 -17.62 -2.29 3.14
C PHE A 204 -19.03 -2.10 3.73
N LEU A 205 -19.48 -0.84 3.86
CA LEU A 205 -20.78 -0.48 4.39
C LEU A 205 -21.94 -0.79 3.43
N ILE A 206 -21.74 -0.74 2.11
CA ILE A 206 -22.80 -0.94 1.11
C ILE A 206 -23.58 -2.26 1.35
N PRO A 207 -22.94 -3.45 1.42
CA PRO A 207 -23.65 -4.69 1.70
C PRO A 207 -24.20 -4.78 3.13
N LEU A 208 -23.55 -4.12 4.10
CA LEU A 208 -24.00 -4.09 5.51
C LEU A 208 -25.31 -3.32 5.68
N LEU A 209 -25.44 -2.21 4.96
CA LEU A 209 -26.62 -1.35 4.94
C LEU A 209 -27.74 -1.91 4.04
N GLY A 210 -27.47 -3.01 3.32
CA GLY A 210 -28.43 -3.61 2.39
C GLY A 210 -28.68 -2.75 1.15
N VAL A 211 -27.71 -1.90 0.78
CA VAL A 211 -27.79 -1.09 -0.43
C VAL A 211 -27.68 -2.03 -1.63
N LYS A 212 -28.66 -1.98 -2.53
CA LYS A 212 -28.69 -2.76 -3.77
C LYS A 212 -27.77 -2.12 -4.82
N PHE A 213 -26.47 -2.18 -4.54
CA PHE A 213 -25.43 -1.72 -5.45
C PHE A 213 -24.47 -2.87 -5.75
N GLU A 214 -24.20 -3.05 -7.03
CA GLU A 214 -23.24 -4.00 -7.56
C GLU A 214 -22.26 -3.23 -8.42
N PHE A 215 -20.98 -3.47 -8.19
CA PHE A 215 -19.93 -2.81 -8.95
C PHE A 215 -19.72 -3.59 -10.25
N PRO A 216 -19.76 -2.92 -11.41
CA PRO A 216 -19.68 -3.61 -12.68
C PRO A 216 -18.36 -4.40 -12.81
N TYR A 217 -18.47 -5.70 -13.08
CA TYR A 217 -17.32 -6.60 -13.15
C TYR A 217 -16.27 -6.16 -14.18
N VAL A 218 -16.72 -5.67 -15.34
CA VAL A 218 -15.83 -5.16 -16.40
C VAL A 218 -15.01 -3.96 -15.93
N ILE A 219 -15.59 -3.08 -15.09
CA ILE A 219 -14.85 -1.95 -14.51
C ILE A 219 -13.81 -2.47 -13.52
N TYR A 220 -14.17 -3.45 -12.68
CA TYR A 220 -13.24 -4.06 -11.74
C TYR A 220 -12.04 -4.72 -12.46
N GLN A 221 -12.29 -5.47 -13.54
CA GLN A 221 -11.23 -6.04 -14.37
C GLN A 221 -10.36 -4.94 -14.99
N GLY A 222 -10.97 -3.89 -15.54
CA GLY A 222 -10.24 -2.75 -16.10
C GLY A 222 -9.36 -2.04 -15.07
N LEU A 223 -9.87 -1.82 -13.85
CA LEU A 223 -9.11 -1.25 -12.74
C LEU A 223 -7.95 -2.15 -12.34
N THR A 224 -8.15 -3.47 -12.28
CA THR A 224 -7.10 -4.43 -11.94
C THR A 224 -5.98 -4.43 -12.98
N ILE A 225 -6.34 -4.47 -14.26
CA ILE A 225 -5.38 -4.41 -15.38
C ILE A 225 -4.59 -3.10 -15.32
N TYR A 226 -5.29 -1.97 -15.19
CA TYR A 226 -4.65 -0.66 -15.10
C TYR A 226 -3.68 -0.60 -13.92
N LEU A 227 -4.10 -1.00 -12.71
CA LEU A 227 -3.27 -0.90 -11.51
C LEU A 227 -2.02 -1.77 -11.64
N LEU A 228 -2.14 -3.00 -12.13
CA LEU A 228 -0.99 -3.89 -12.32
C LEU A 228 0.02 -3.35 -13.34
N ILE A 229 -0.47 -2.80 -14.47
CA ILE A 229 0.39 -2.17 -15.46
C ILE A 229 1.04 -0.91 -14.90
N ALA A 230 0.29 -0.05 -14.20
CA ALA A 230 0.79 1.20 -13.62
C ALA A 230 1.89 0.95 -12.57
N ILE A 231 1.67 -0.02 -11.67
CA ILE A 231 2.68 -0.46 -10.69
C ILE A 231 3.92 -0.98 -11.41
N GLY A 232 3.70 -1.79 -12.45
CA GLY A 232 4.79 -2.33 -13.24
C GLY A 232 5.59 -1.24 -13.93
N TRP A 233 4.92 -0.35 -14.65
CA TRP A 233 5.50 0.81 -15.33
C TRP A 233 6.40 1.60 -14.38
N HIS A 234 5.83 2.04 -13.24
CA HIS A 234 6.57 2.79 -12.24
C HIS A 234 7.79 2.02 -11.72
N GLY A 235 7.60 0.74 -11.38
CA GLY A 235 8.69 -0.13 -10.95
C GLY A 235 9.80 -0.31 -11.99
N GLY A 236 9.44 -0.31 -13.27
CA GLY A 236 10.38 -0.38 -14.38
C GLY A 236 11.20 0.90 -14.53
N GLU A 237 10.55 2.06 -14.48
CA GLU A 237 11.25 3.35 -14.53
C GLU A 237 12.24 3.51 -13.38
N GLU A 238 11.77 3.21 -12.18
CA GLU A 238 12.57 3.24 -10.96
C GLU A 238 13.77 2.27 -11.02
N LEU A 239 13.56 1.08 -11.58
CA LEU A 239 14.64 0.10 -11.77
C LEU A 239 15.69 0.58 -12.79
N ALA A 240 15.30 1.33 -13.82
CA ALA A 240 16.22 1.84 -14.84
C ALA A 240 17.16 2.94 -14.32
N MET A 241 16.81 3.56 -13.19
CA MET A 241 17.61 4.60 -12.55
C MET A 241 18.64 4.06 -11.54
N LEU A 242 18.61 2.75 -11.22
CA LEU A 242 19.52 2.16 -10.25
C LEU A 242 20.93 1.94 -10.83
N ASP A 243 21.94 2.33 -10.04
CA ASP A 243 23.34 1.97 -10.30
C ASP A 243 23.57 0.46 -10.24
N ALA A 244 24.59 -0.02 -10.95
CA ALA A 244 24.91 -1.45 -11.04
C ALA A 244 25.16 -2.14 -9.68
N SER A 245 25.73 -1.43 -8.70
CA SER A 245 25.91 -1.93 -7.33
C SER A 245 24.57 -2.09 -6.59
N SER A 246 23.67 -1.13 -6.78
CA SER A 246 22.34 -1.13 -6.18
C SER A 246 21.45 -2.22 -6.78
N LEU A 247 21.65 -2.54 -8.07
CA LEU A 247 20.95 -3.63 -8.75
C LEU A 247 21.30 -5.00 -8.14
N GLY A 248 22.57 -5.23 -7.79
CA GLY A 248 22.98 -6.46 -7.10
C GLY A 248 22.34 -6.59 -5.72
N THR A 249 22.32 -5.50 -4.95
CA THR A 249 21.64 -5.42 -3.65
C THR A 249 20.13 -5.68 -3.77
N ALA A 250 19.48 -5.07 -4.76
CA ALA A 250 18.05 -5.25 -5.03
C ALA A 250 17.74 -6.70 -5.41
N ALA A 251 18.49 -7.28 -6.35
CA ALA A 251 18.32 -8.67 -6.77
C ALA A 251 18.55 -9.66 -5.61
N GLY A 252 19.56 -9.41 -4.77
CA GLY A 252 19.81 -10.20 -3.57
C GLY A 252 18.62 -10.13 -2.59
N PHE A 253 18.07 -8.94 -2.37
CA PHE A 253 16.91 -8.78 -1.49
C PHE A 253 15.66 -9.44 -2.07
N MET A 254 15.45 -9.38 -3.40
CA MET A 254 14.38 -10.11 -4.09
C MET A 254 14.49 -11.62 -3.90
N GLY A 255 15.71 -12.17 -3.99
CA GLY A 255 15.96 -13.58 -3.68
C GLY A 255 15.62 -13.93 -2.23
N VAL A 256 15.97 -13.06 -1.29
CA VAL A 256 15.59 -13.20 0.12
C VAL A 256 14.07 -13.14 0.30
N GLY A 257 13.38 -12.22 -0.37
CA GLY A 257 11.92 -12.11 -0.39
C GLY A 257 11.25 -13.39 -0.89
N PHE A 258 11.72 -13.92 -2.01
CA PHE A 258 11.21 -15.18 -2.58
C PHE A 258 11.33 -16.34 -1.58
N VAL A 259 12.49 -16.50 -0.94
CA VAL A 259 12.72 -17.54 0.08
C VAL A 259 11.86 -17.31 1.33
N THR A 260 11.68 -16.05 1.73
CA THR A 260 10.85 -15.67 2.88
C THR A 260 9.40 -16.07 2.66
N ASN A 261 8.84 -15.81 1.47
CA ASN A 261 7.47 -16.20 1.15
C ASN A 261 7.28 -17.72 0.98
N LEU A 262 8.30 -18.43 0.47
CA LEU A 262 8.30 -19.91 0.53
C LEU A 262 8.22 -20.40 1.97
N PHE A 263 9.04 -19.83 2.86
CA PHE A 263 9.06 -20.17 4.27
C PHE A 263 7.72 -19.84 4.95
N ILE A 264 7.16 -18.65 4.70
CA ILE A 264 5.86 -18.22 5.24
C ILE A 264 4.74 -19.16 4.78
N GLY A 265 4.71 -19.55 3.51
CA GLY A 265 3.71 -20.52 3.02
C GLY A 265 3.82 -21.87 3.75
N VAL A 266 5.03 -22.40 3.92
CA VAL A 266 5.23 -23.66 4.67
C VAL A 266 4.87 -23.50 6.15
N LEU A 267 5.23 -22.38 6.77
CA LEU A 267 4.90 -22.05 8.15
C LEU A 267 3.38 -21.92 8.35
N ALA A 268 2.70 -21.22 7.44
CA ALA A 268 1.25 -21.07 7.43
C ALA A 268 0.56 -22.44 7.37
N PHE A 269 1.03 -23.35 6.52
CA PHE A 269 0.53 -24.72 6.48
C PHE A 269 0.70 -25.42 7.84
N GLY A 270 1.88 -25.32 8.45
CA GLY A 270 2.15 -25.88 9.77
C GLY A 270 1.22 -25.34 10.85
N ILE A 271 1.04 -24.01 10.91
CA ILE A 271 0.14 -23.36 11.86
C ILE A 271 -1.31 -23.80 11.63
N LEU A 272 -1.78 -23.80 10.38
CA LEU A 272 -3.15 -24.22 10.04
C LEU A 272 -3.40 -25.67 10.42
N ARG A 273 -2.43 -26.56 10.19
CA ARG A 273 -2.52 -27.98 10.58
C ARG A 273 -2.53 -28.19 12.09
N ALA A 274 -1.88 -27.32 12.85
CA ALA A 274 -1.82 -27.40 14.31
C ALA A 274 -3.03 -26.73 14.99
N ALA A 275 -3.50 -25.60 14.46
CA ALA A 275 -4.50 -24.75 15.12
C ALA A 275 -5.93 -25.02 14.63
N THR A 276 -6.12 -25.55 13.42
CA THR A 276 -7.45 -25.68 12.80
C THR A 276 -7.82 -27.13 12.50
N LYS A 277 -9.10 -27.36 12.17
CA LYS A 277 -9.64 -28.67 11.76
C LYS A 277 -9.85 -28.77 10.25
N LEU A 278 -9.18 -27.92 9.48
CA LEU A 278 -9.29 -27.93 8.02
C LEU A 278 -8.76 -29.23 7.41
N ARG A 279 -9.36 -29.65 6.29
CA ARG A 279 -8.78 -30.71 5.47
C ARG A 279 -7.37 -30.31 5.04
N ARG A 280 -6.49 -31.28 4.87
CA ARG A 280 -5.10 -31.05 4.49
C ARG A 280 -4.98 -30.29 3.17
N ILE A 281 -5.84 -30.58 2.21
CA ILE A 281 -5.87 -29.86 0.93
C ILE A 281 -6.29 -28.40 1.11
N ASP A 282 -7.34 -28.13 1.89
CA ASP A 282 -7.80 -26.76 2.15
C ASP A 282 -6.74 -25.96 2.92
N ALA A 283 -6.08 -26.58 3.91
CA ALA A 283 -4.97 -25.96 4.64
C ALA A 283 -3.77 -25.66 3.72
N ALA A 284 -3.43 -26.56 2.79
CA ALA A 284 -2.36 -26.34 1.81
C ALA A 284 -2.69 -25.20 0.85
N THR A 285 -3.95 -25.10 0.40
CA THR A 285 -4.41 -24.02 -0.45
C THR A 285 -4.39 -22.68 0.30
N VAL A 286 -4.95 -22.60 1.51
CA VAL A 286 -4.87 -21.36 2.32
C VAL A 286 -3.41 -20.98 2.57
N ALA A 287 -2.54 -21.94 2.88
CA ALA A 287 -1.11 -21.68 3.04
C ALA A 287 -0.46 -21.09 1.78
N GLY A 288 -0.85 -21.54 0.59
CA GLY A 288 -0.42 -20.93 -0.66
C GLY A 288 -0.88 -19.49 -0.84
N TYR A 289 -2.09 -19.15 -0.37
CA TYR A 289 -2.57 -17.76 -0.38
C TYR A 289 -1.70 -16.88 0.51
N TYR A 290 -1.35 -17.32 1.72
CA TYR A 290 -0.50 -16.55 2.66
C TYR A 290 0.99 -16.59 2.33
N GLY A 291 1.44 -17.54 1.51
CA GLY A 291 2.81 -17.56 0.97
C GLY A 291 2.97 -16.76 -0.33
N SER A 292 1.92 -16.05 -0.75
CA SER A 292 1.87 -15.20 -1.94
C SER A 292 1.32 -13.83 -1.53
N ASP A 293 1.52 -12.82 -2.37
CA ASP A 293 1.26 -11.44 -1.98
C ASP A 293 -0.12 -10.92 -2.42
N SER A 294 -0.46 -9.75 -1.88
CA SER A 294 -1.65 -8.98 -2.25
C SER A 294 -1.25 -7.67 -2.90
N ALA A 295 -1.43 -7.57 -4.22
CA ALA A 295 -1.22 -6.33 -4.96
C ALA A 295 -2.04 -5.18 -4.36
N GLY A 296 -3.31 -5.41 -3.97
CA GLY A 296 -4.12 -4.35 -3.36
C GLY A 296 -3.62 -3.90 -1.98
N THR A 297 -3.08 -4.81 -1.15
CA THR A 297 -2.52 -4.42 0.16
C THR A 297 -1.21 -3.66 -0.02
N PHE A 298 -0.36 -4.11 -0.95
CA PHE A 298 0.87 -3.41 -1.32
C PHE A 298 0.58 -1.99 -1.80
N VAL A 299 -0.35 -1.83 -2.73
CA VAL A 299 -0.74 -0.53 -3.28
C VAL A 299 -1.37 0.38 -2.22
N THR A 300 -2.18 -0.18 -1.32
CA THR A 300 -2.70 0.59 -0.20
C THR A 300 -1.57 1.08 0.72
N CYS A 301 -0.56 0.24 0.95
CA CYS A 301 0.63 0.63 1.69
C CYS A 301 1.40 1.75 0.99
N LEU A 302 1.60 1.69 -0.33
CA LEU A 302 2.18 2.80 -1.10
C LEU A 302 1.41 4.12 -0.88
N GLY A 303 0.07 4.06 -0.96
CA GLY A 303 -0.78 5.22 -0.70
C GLY A 303 -0.62 5.78 0.71
N VAL A 304 -0.51 4.91 1.73
CA VAL A 304 -0.23 5.33 3.11
C VAL A 304 1.16 5.93 3.24
N LEU A 305 2.19 5.31 2.68
CA LEU A 305 3.57 5.79 2.75
C LEU A 305 3.74 7.15 2.06
N GLY A 306 3.18 7.32 0.85
CA GLY A 306 3.20 8.61 0.15
C GLY A 306 2.49 9.70 0.96
N SER A 307 1.39 9.34 1.62
CA SER A 307 0.66 10.28 2.49
C SER A 307 1.37 10.62 3.80
N LEU A 308 2.37 9.83 4.20
CA LEU A 308 3.24 10.06 5.35
C LEU A 308 4.62 10.58 4.93
N HIS A 309 4.84 10.79 3.63
CA HIS A 309 6.14 11.17 3.04
C HIS A 309 7.28 10.22 3.45
N LEU A 310 6.96 8.93 3.61
CA LEU A 310 7.95 7.90 3.95
C LEU A 310 8.57 7.34 2.67
N ALA A 311 9.88 7.56 2.51
CA ALA A 311 10.66 6.99 1.42
C ALA A 311 10.69 5.45 1.50
N TYR A 312 10.89 4.82 0.35
CA TYR A 312 11.05 3.39 0.21
C TYR A 312 11.91 3.08 -1.01
N ALA A 313 12.46 1.87 -1.04
CA ALA A 313 13.34 1.46 -2.10
C ALA A 313 12.58 1.37 -3.45
N PRO A 314 13.13 1.95 -4.53
CA PRO A 314 12.45 2.11 -5.82
C PRO A 314 12.10 0.78 -6.51
N TYR A 315 12.80 -0.30 -6.16
CA TYR A 315 12.57 -1.65 -6.72
C TYR A 315 11.44 -2.44 -6.02
N MET A 316 10.75 -1.90 -5.02
CA MET A 316 9.69 -2.62 -4.28
C MET A 316 8.49 -3.07 -5.14
N PRO A 317 8.06 -2.35 -6.20
CA PRO A 317 7.07 -2.88 -7.14
C PRO A 317 7.53 -4.14 -7.87
N VAL A 318 8.83 -4.26 -8.17
CA VAL A 318 9.42 -5.47 -8.77
C VAL A 318 9.47 -6.61 -7.76
N MET A 319 9.77 -6.28 -6.49
CA MET A 319 9.71 -7.23 -5.38
C MET A 319 8.33 -7.90 -5.26
N LEU A 320 7.23 -7.14 -5.36
CA LEU A 320 5.87 -7.67 -5.39
C LEU A 320 5.71 -8.77 -6.46
N ALA A 321 6.17 -8.51 -7.69
CA ALA A 321 6.04 -9.47 -8.79
C ALA A 321 6.79 -10.78 -8.51
N VAL A 322 7.98 -10.68 -7.91
CA VAL A 322 8.82 -11.84 -7.56
C VAL A 322 8.22 -12.65 -6.42
N MET A 323 7.70 -11.96 -5.40
CA MET A 323 7.18 -12.57 -4.18
C MET A 323 5.77 -13.16 -4.34
N GLU A 324 5.10 -12.92 -5.48
CA GLU A 324 3.77 -13.49 -5.79
C GLU A 324 3.84 -14.98 -6.15
N ILE A 325 4.97 -15.44 -6.73
CA ILE A 325 5.18 -16.80 -7.24
C ILE A 325 5.33 -17.89 -6.14
N PRO A 326 6.10 -17.69 -5.06
CA PRO A 326 6.34 -18.68 -4.00
C PRO A 326 5.10 -19.43 -3.48
N GLY A 327 4.02 -18.71 -3.17
CA GLY A 327 2.83 -19.31 -2.54
C GLY A 327 2.13 -20.31 -3.45
N CYS A 328 2.06 -20.03 -4.76
CA CYS A 328 1.57 -20.98 -5.75
C CYS A 328 2.41 -22.26 -5.75
N LEU A 329 3.74 -22.13 -5.71
CA LEU A 329 4.64 -23.29 -5.67
C LEU A 329 4.44 -24.11 -4.39
N VAL A 330 4.30 -23.45 -3.23
CA VAL A 330 4.04 -24.13 -1.95
C VAL A 330 2.74 -24.93 -2.02
N ALA A 331 1.64 -24.33 -2.49
CA ALA A 331 0.36 -25.03 -2.62
C ALA A 331 0.47 -26.25 -3.53
N LEU A 332 1.06 -26.09 -4.72
CA LEU A 332 1.21 -27.19 -5.69
C LEU A 332 2.07 -28.33 -5.15
N VAL A 333 3.20 -28.02 -4.49
CA VAL A 333 4.10 -29.04 -3.91
C VAL A 333 3.41 -29.78 -2.77
N LEU A 334 2.73 -29.06 -1.87
CA LEU A 334 2.00 -29.66 -0.76
C LEU A 334 0.89 -30.57 -1.26
N VAL A 335 0.03 -30.10 -2.17
CA VAL A 335 -1.08 -30.88 -2.74
C VAL A 335 -0.56 -32.08 -3.51
N SER A 336 0.48 -31.92 -4.32
CA SER A 336 1.10 -33.05 -5.02
C SER A 336 1.64 -34.10 -4.06
N SER A 337 2.23 -33.68 -2.92
CA SER A 337 2.62 -34.60 -1.86
C SER A 337 1.43 -35.31 -1.21
N LEU A 338 0.28 -34.64 -1.06
CA LEU A 338 -0.94 -35.27 -0.52
C LEU A 338 -1.50 -36.32 -1.50
N ARG A 339 -1.60 -35.98 -2.79
CA ARG A 339 -1.98 -36.91 -3.88
C ARG A 339 -1.11 -38.18 -3.86
N LYS A 340 0.22 -38.03 -3.73
CA LYS A 340 1.16 -39.17 -3.62
C LYS A 340 0.98 -40.03 -2.38
N ARG A 341 0.47 -39.46 -1.28
CA ARG A 341 0.18 -40.18 -0.02
C ARG A 341 -1.20 -40.86 -0.04
N GLY A 342 -1.86 -40.92 -1.19
CA GLY A 342 -3.11 -41.62 -1.38
C GLY A 342 -4.34 -40.78 -1.07
N MET A 343 -4.28 -39.45 -1.23
CA MET A 343 -5.48 -38.60 -1.26
C MET A 343 -6.44 -39.08 -2.36
N ASP A 344 -7.74 -39.10 -2.06
CA ASP A 344 -8.76 -39.52 -3.01
C ASP A 344 -9.11 -38.42 -4.03
N GLY A 345 -10.04 -38.72 -4.95
CA GLY A 345 -10.48 -37.79 -5.99
C GLY A 345 -11.27 -36.58 -5.49
N ASP A 346 -11.74 -36.60 -4.24
CA ASP A 346 -12.50 -35.53 -3.59
C ASP A 346 -11.62 -34.65 -2.67
N GLY A 347 -10.30 -34.94 -2.64
CA GLY A 347 -9.32 -34.18 -1.88
C GLY A 347 -9.17 -34.60 -0.41
N ASN A 348 -9.73 -35.74 0.00
CA ASN A 348 -9.63 -36.23 1.38
C ASN A 348 -8.43 -37.17 1.53
N CYS A 349 -7.69 -37.02 2.63
CA CYS A 349 -6.60 -37.94 2.99
C CYS A 349 -7.12 -39.19 3.74
N PRO A 350 -6.35 -40.30 3.79
CA PRO A 350 -6.80 -41.56 4.41
C PRO A 350 -7.27 -41.47 5.86
N ASP A 351 -6.78 -40.49 6.62
CA ASP A 351 -7.14 -40.23 8.01
C ASP A 351 -8.26 -39.19 8.19
N GLU A 352 -8.82 -38.67 7.09
CA GLU A 352 -9.84 -37.62 7.12
C GLU A 352 -11.25 -38.20 6.91
N PRO A 353 -12.29 -37.59 7.54
CA PRO A 353 -13.67 -37.98 7.29
C PRO A 353 -14.03 -37.82 5.81
N GLY A 354 -14.74 -38.81 5.25
CA GLY A 354 -15.17 -38.79 3.85
C GLY A 354 -14.18 -39.41 2.85
N PHE A 355 -13.06 -39.95 3.32
CA PHE A 355 -12.10 -40.64 2.46
C PHE A 355 -12.68 -41.87 1.75
N THR A 356 -12.49 -41.95 0.43
CA THR A 356 -12.91 -43.07 -0.42
C THR A 356 -11.71 -43.76 -1.10
N PRO A 357 -11.31 -44.97 -0.65
CA PRO A 357 -10.19 -45.69 -1.25
C PRO A 357 -10.45 -46.05 -2.73
N GLY A 358 -9.51 -45.73 -3.61
CA GLY A 358 -9.55 -46.16 -5.02
C GLY A 358 -10.15 -45.17 -6.01
N ASN A 359 -10.69 -44.03 -5.57
CA ASN A 359 -11.24 -43.00 -6.45
C ASN A 359 -10.16 -42.06 -7.07
N GLY A 360 -8.91 -42.13 -6.58
CA GLY A 360 -7.82 -41.19 -6.93
C GLY A 360 -7.22 -41.30 -8.34
N LYS A 361 -7.81 -42.07 -9.26
CA LYS A 361 -7.34 -42.18 -10.66
C LYS A 361 -8.38 -41.77 -11.71
N ALA A 362 -9.65 -41.63 -11.34
CA ALA A 362 -10.73 -41.48 -12.31
C ALA A 362 -11.26 -40.03 -12.46
N SER A 363 -10.88 -39.10 -11.58
CA SER A 363 -11.53 -37.77 -11.54
C SER A 363 -10.83 -36.67 -12.34
N HIS A 364 -9.60 -36.86 -12.81
CA HIS A 364 -8.86 -35.77 -13.49
C HIS A 364 -9.52 -35.31 -14.81
N ASP A 365 -10.14 -36.23 -15.56
CA ASP A 365 -10.80 -35.91 -16.83
C ASP A 365 -12.29 -35.55 -16.64
N THR A 366 -12.98 -36.19 -15.69
CA THR A 366 -14.43 -36.02 -15.50
C THR A 366 -14.79 -34.85 -14.58
N ALA A 367 -13.94 -34.50 -13.61
CA ALA A 367 -14.14 -33.29 -12.79
C ALA A 367 -13.84 -32.02 -13.58
N PHE A 368 -12.91 -32.08 -14.55
CA PHE A 368 -12.67 -30.99 -15.50
C PHE A 368 -13.92 -30.75 -16.38
N GLU A 369 -14.54 -31.80 -16.93
CA GLU A 369 -15.77 -31.67 -17.74
C GLU A 369 -17.00 -31.23 -16.94
N ILE A 370 -17.20 -31.75 -15.71
CA ILE A 370 -18.37 -31.42 -14.88
C ILE A 370 -18.23 -30.04 -14.24
N GLN A 371 -17.03 -29.64 -13.80
CA GLN A 371 -16.79 -28.31 -13.23
C GLN A 371 -16.73 -27.24 -14.32
N HIS A 372 -16.19 -27.52 -15.51
CA HIS A 372 -16.28 -26.60 -16.64
C HIS A 372 -17.75 -26.34 -17.05
N GLN A 373 -18.63 -27.36 -16.99
CA GLN A 373 -20.07 -27.17 -17.20
C GLN A 373 -20.79 -26.44 -16.06
N LEU A 374 -20.31 -26.54 -14.81
CA LEU A 374 -20.86 -25.81 -13.65
C LEU A 374 -20.34 -24.38 -13.55
N ASP A 375 -19.09 -24.14 -13.94
CA ASP A 375 -18.48 -22.81 -14.06
C ASP A 375 -19.10 -22.07 -15.24
N LEU A 376 -19.39 -22.76 -16.35
CA LEU A 376 -20.26 -22.20 -17.41
C LEU A 376 -21.65 -21.87 -16.87
N ALA A 377 -22.22 -22.62 -15.93
CA ALA A 377 -23.54 -22.33 -15.37
C ALA A 377 -23.57 -21.22 -14.29
N ASP A 378 -22.47 -21.02 -13.54
CA ASP A 378 -22.31 -19.96 -12.55
C ASP A 378 -21.75 -18.66 -13.15
N GLU A 379 -20.90 -18.75 -14.19
CA GLU A 379 -20.57 -17.64 -15.10
C GLU A 379 -21.75 -17.32 -16.02
N GLU A 380 -22.51 -18.30 -16.52
CA GLU A 380 -23.80 -18.05 -17.21
C GLU A 380 -24.77 -17.39 -16.25
N LYS A 381 -24.89 -17.78 -14.97
CA LYS A 381 -25.75 -17.05 -14.03
C LYS A 381 -25.30 -15.61 -13.78
N MET A 382 -24.00 -15.33 -13.88
CA MET A 382 -23.46 -13.96 -13.81
C MET A 382 -23.54 -13.22 -15.15
N ALA A 383 -23.63 -13.92 -16.28
CA ALA A 383 -23.73 -13.37 -17.63
C ALA A 383 -25.19 -13.31 -18.17
N LEU A 384 -26.13 -14.09 -17.61
CA LEU A 384 -27.52 -14.18 -18.08
C LEU A 384 -28.40 -13.01 -17.65
N GLU A 385 -27.87 -12.01 -16.94
CA GLU A 385 -28.63 -10.81 -16.57
C GLU A 385 -28.37 -9.54 -17.41
N ARG A 386 -27.59 -9.60 -18.51
CA ARG A 386 -27.84 -8.82 -19.77
C ARG A 386 -26.69 -8.91 -20.78
N GLY A 387 -27.10 -9.04 -22.05
CA GLY A 387 -26.25 -9.37 -23.20
C GLY A 387 -25.25 -8.32 -23.67
N TYR A 388 -24.17 -8.79 -24.29
CA TYR A 388 -23.76 -8.44 -25.65
C TYR A 388 -22.91 -9.59 -26.24
N HIS A 389 -22.89 -9.66 -27.57
CA HIS A 389 -22.79 -10.84 -28.43
C HIS A 389 -21.41 -11.16 -29.02
N GLU A 390 -21.31 -12.42 -29.49
CA GLU A 390 -20.68 -12.91 -30.74
C GLU A 390 -19.18 -12.79 -30.92
N HIS A 391 -18.46 -13.91 -30.73
CA HIS A 391 -17.43 -14.34 -31.68
C HIS A 391 -17.04 -15.83 -31.68
N GLU A 392 -17.65 -16.70 -30.88
CA GLU A 392 -17.18 -18.10 -30.76
C GLU A 392 -18.09 -19.17 -31.41
N GLN A 393 -19.24 -18.80 -31.97
CA GLN A 393 -20.20 -19.78 -32.53
C GLN A 393 -19.79 -20.36 -33.90
N GLN A 394 -18.75 -19.85 -34.57
CA GLN A 394 -18.34 -20.36 -35.89
C GLN A 394 -17.37 -21.54 -35.87
N GLU A 395 -16.68 -21.82 -34.75
CA GLU A 395 -15.75 -22.96 -34.68
C GLU A 395 -16.44 -24.27 -34.26
N GLU A 396 -17.56 -24.20 -33.56
CA GLU A 396 -18.24 -25.38 -33.02
C GLU A 396 -19.15 -26.07 -34.06
N GLU A 397 -19.82 -25.28 -34.90
CA GLU A 397 -20.67 -25.81 -35.98
C GLU A 397 -19.85 -26.55 -37.06
N HIS A 398 -18.59 -26.14 -37.26
CA HIS A 398 -17.65 -26.78 -38.18
C HIS A 398 -17.05 -28.09 -37.63
N ARG A 399 -17.04 -28.30 -36.30
CA ARG A 399 -16.59 -29.54 -35.65
C ARG A 399 -17.67 -30.62 -35.66
N LEU A 400 -18.93 -30.24 -35.48
CA LEU A 400 -20.08 -31.16 -35.45
C LEU A 400 -20.41 -31.78 -36.83
N ALA A 401 -19.95 -31.17 -37.93
CA ALA A 401 -20.14 -31.71 -39.29
C ALA A 401 -19.21 -32.89 -39.64
N ARG A 402 -18.17 -33.18 -38.85
CA ARG A 402 -17.26 -34.31 -39.08
C ARG A 402 -17.44 -35.37 -37.99
N GLY A 403 -18.41 -36.26 -38.17
CA GLY A 403 -18.73 -37.36 -37.26
C GLY A 403 -17.54 -38.27 -36.89
N HIS A 404 -16.78 -37.87 -35.87
CA HIS A 404 -15.80 -38.68 -35.17
C HIS A 404 -16.31 -38.86 -33.74
N ALA A 405 -16.75 -40.08 -33.41
CA ALA A 405 -16.99 -40.46 -32.03
C ALA A 405 -15.67 -40.37 -31.24
N PRO A 406 -15.65 -39.81 -30.02
CA PRO A 406 -14.43 -39.71 -29.24
C PRO A 406 -14.00 -41.10 -28.78
N GLY A 407 -12.83 -41.55 -29.27
CA GLY A 407 -12.18 -42.75 -28.77
C GLY A 407 -11.74 -42.54 -27.32
N ARG A 408 -11.93 -43.57 -26.48
CA ARG A 408 -11.45 -43.57 -25.08
C ARG A 408 -9.94 -43.26 -25.03
N PRO A 409 -9.49 -42.30 -24.21
CA PRO A 409 -8.06 -42.02 -24.08
C PRO A 409 -7.34 -43.18 -23.40
N ALA A 410 -6.15 -43.50 -23.89
CA ALA A 410 -5.25 -44.50 -23.31
C ALA A 410 -4.75 -44.04 -21.93
N PRO A 411 -4.41 -44.96 -21.00
CA PRO A 411 -4.01 -44.61 -19.64
C PRO A 411 -2.69 -43.81 -19.65
N GLY A 412 -2.79 -42.51 -19.39
CA GLY A 412 -1.66 -41.59 -19.29
C GLY A 412 -0.85 -41.79 -18.01
N LYS A 413 0.46 -41.51 -18.08
CA LYS A 413 1.38 -41.52 -16.94
C LYS A 413 0.89 -40.57 -15.83
N PRO A 414 1.16 -40.88 -14.55
CA PRO A 414 0.82 -39.97 -13.46
C PRO A 414 1.49 -38.60 -13.70
N PRO A 415 0.79 -37.48 -13.45
CA PRO A 415 1.32 -36.15 -13.72
C PRO A 415 2.59 -35.90 -12.89
N ALA A 416 3.58 -35.27 -13.51
CA ALA A 416 4.80 -34.85 -12.83
C ALA A 416 4.48 -33.82 -11.73
N LEU A 417 5.32 -33.77 -10.68
CA LEU A 417 5.17 -32.88 -9.51
C LEU A 417 4.89 -31.41 -9.86
N LEU A 418 5.50 -30.94 -10.94
CA LEU A 418 5.30 -29.66 -11.59
C LEU A 418 5.40 -29.95 -13.09
N SER A 419 4.27 -29.99 -13.80
CA SER A 419 4.30 -30.10 -15.25
C SER A 419 4.80 -28.78 -15.85
N LYS A 420 5.32 -28.84 -17.08
CA LYS A 420 5.76 -27.63 -17.79
C LYS A 420 4.58 -26.67 -17.98
N GLU A 421 3.39 -27.19 -18.23
CA GLU A 421 2.16 -26.43 -18.38
C GLU A 421 1.77 -25.73 -17.08
N LEU A 422 1.87 -26.41 -15.93
CA LEU A 422 1.58 -25.82 -14.62
C LEU A 422 2.59 -24.72 -14.23
N LEU A 423 3.88 -24.94 -14.50
CA LEU A 423 4.89 -23.90 -14.32
C LEU A 423 4.63 -22.71 -15.24
N HIS A 424 4.27 -22.95 -16.49
CA HIS A 424 3.89 -21.87 -17.40
C HIS A 424 2.71 -21.08 -16.84
N GLU A 425 1.67 -21.74 -16.32
CA GLU A 425 0.51 -21.06 -15.75
C GLU A 425 0.83 -20.24 -14.49
N VAL A 426 1.73 -20.73 -13.63
CA VAL A 426 2.17 -20.00 -12.43
C VAL A 426 2.97 -18.75 -12.80
N PHE A 427 3.87 -18.84 -13.79
CA PHE A 427 4.73 -17.73 -14.19
C PHE A 427 4.07 -16.75 -15.18
N PHE A 428 3.10 -17.23 -15.97
CA PHE A 428 2.41 -16.44 -17.00
C PHE A 428 0.92 -16.22 -16.68
N ASN A 429 0.55 -16.27 -15.39
CA ASN A 429 -0.76 -15.81 -14.95
C ASN A 429 -0.99 -14.37 -15.47
N PRO A 430 -2.20 -14.03 -15.97
CA PRO A 430 -2.47 -12.70 -16.53
C PRO A 430 -2.02 -11.54 -15.64
N GLY A 431 -2.21 -11.63 -14.31
CA GLY A 431 -1.79 -10.58 -13.39
C GLY A 431 -0.27 -10.41 -13.33
N ILE A 432 0.45 -11.52 -13.15
CA ILE A 432 1.92 -11.56 -13.12
C ILE A 432 2.50 -11.11 -14.47
N TYR A 433 1.91 -11.59 -15.57
CA TYR A 433 2.34 -11.20 -16.91
C TYR A 433 2.19 -9.70 -17.16
N LEU A 434 1.04 -9.11 -16.81
CA LEU A 434 0.81 -7.68 -16.95
C LEU A 434 1.75 -6.85 -16.08
N LEU A 435 2.03 -7.30 -14.86
CA LEU A 435 2.96 -6.64 -13.94
C LEU A 435 4.40 -6.67 -14.51
N PHE A 436 4.91 -7.84 -14.92
CA PHE A 436 6.25 -7.94 -15.53
C PHE A 436 6.34 -7.23 -16.89
N ALA A 437 5.28 -7.25 -17.70
CA ALA A 437 5.23 -6.50 -18.93
C ALA A 437 5.30 -4.99 -18.66
N GLY A 438 4.56 -4.48 -17.66
CA GLY A 438 4.65 -3.11 -17.19
C GLY A 438 6.07 -2.74 -16.76
N ILE A 439 6.72 -3.59 -15.94
CA ILE A 439 8.12 -3.40 -15.49
C ILE A 439 9.06 -3.31 -16.69
N LEU A 440 8.95 -4.24 -17.64
CA LEU A 440 9.80 -4.25 -18.82
C LEU A 440 9.59 -3.00 -19.68
N ILE A 441 8.34 -2.62 -19.90
CA ILE A 441 7.99 -1.44 -20.70
C ILE A 441 8.51 -0.17 -20.02
N GLY A 442 8.22 0.04 -18.74
CA GLY A 442 8.70 1.20 -17.98
C GLY A 442 10.22 1.30 -17.96
N PHE A 443 10.91 0.16 -17.77
CA PHE A 443 12.37 0.10 -17.80
C PHE A 443 12.94 0.52 -19.15
N ILE A 444 12.45 -0.06 -20.25
CA ILE A 444 12.91 0.26 -21.60
C ILE A 444 12.57 1.71 -21.98
N SER A 445 11.40 2.21 -21.59
CA SER A 445 10.99 3.59 -21.82
C SER A 445 11.90 4.57 -21.08
N ARG A 446 12.17 4.34 -19.78
CA ARG A 446 13.02 5.22 -18.98
C ARG A 446 14.46 5.26 -19.45
N MET A 447 15.00 4.14 -19.96
CA MET A 447 16.34 4.08 -20.57
C MET A 447 16.49 5.00 -21.79
N GLN A 448 15.39 5.38 -22.45
CA GLN A 448 15.41 6.31 -23.58
C GLN A 448 15.39 7.79 -23.15
N GLY A 449 15.20 8.06 -21.85
CA GLY A 449 15.19 9.40 -21.26
C GLY A 449 13.86 9.75 -20.60
N PRO A 450 13.85 10.73 -19.66
CA PRO A 450 12.64 11.13 -18.92
C PRO A 450 11.58 11.73 -19.84
N ASP A 451 11.97 12.36 -20.94
CA ASP A 451 11.02 12.96 -21.90
C ASP A 451 10.10 11.92 -22.56
N VAL A 452 10.49 10.64 -22.55
CA VAL A 452 9.68 9.53 -23.05
C VAL A 452 8.64 9.09 -22.02
N THR A 453 8.96 9.12 -20.72
CA THR A 453 8.06 8.60 -19.68
C THR A 453 7.17 9.67 -19.04
N ASN A 454 7.68 10.89 -18.87
CA ASN A 454 6.95 12.02 -18.27
C ASN A 454 5.53 12.25 -18.84
N PRO A 455 5.26 12.10 -20.15
CA PRO A 455 3.90 12.23 -20.68
C PRO A 455 2.95 11.12 -20.22
N ASP A 456 3.47 9.88 -20.14
CA ASP A 456 2.71 8.68 -19.78
C ASP A 456 2.50 8.58 -18.26
N ASP A 457 3.38 9.17 -17.46
CA ASP A 457 3.25 9.26 -16.00
C ASP A 457 1.99 9.97 -15.55
N ARG A 458 1.46 10.89 -16.36
CA ARG A 458 0.14 11.52 -16.13
C ARG A 458 -0.99 10.48 -16.12
N VAL A 459 -0.83 9.41 -16.88
CA VAL A 459 -1.79 8.32 -16.96
C VAL A 459 -1.48 7.27 -15.91
N PHE A 460 -0.22 6.87 -15.75
CA PHE A 460 0.14 5.74 -14.88
C PHE A 460 0.39 6.11 -13.42
N LEU A 461 0.87 7.33 -13.13
CA LEU A 461 1.21 7.78 -11.78
C LEU A 461 0.17 8.76 -11.24
N ASP A 462 -0.18 9.82 -11.98
CA ASP A 462 -1.06 10.89 -11.47
C ASP A 462 -2.51 10.40 -11.25
N LEU A 463 -3.02 9.56 -12.16
CA LEU A 463 -4.37 9.01 -12.08
C LEU A 463 -4.50 7.84 -11.08
N PHE A 464 -3.37 7.28 -10.67
CA PHE A 464 -3.29 6.07 -9.85
C PHE A 464 -4.06 6.15 -8.53
N PRO A 465 -3.92 7.22 -7.70
CA PRO A 465 -4.63 7.28 -6.42
C PRO A 465 -6.16 7.32 -6.58
N GLY A 466 -6.65 7.94 -7.66
CA GLY A 466 -8.08 8.01 -7.96
C GLY A 466 -8.66 6.66 -8.36
N LEU A 467 -7.99 5.94 -9.26
CA LEU A 467 -8.42 4.59 -9.68
C LEU A 467 -8.26 3.57 -8.56
N LEU A 468 -7.25 3.74 -7.70
CA LEU A 468 -7.09 2.95 -6.48
C LEU A 468 -8.28 3.15 -5.51
N CYS A 469 -8.81 4.37 -5.35
CA CYS A 469 -10.01 4.59 -4.54
C CYS A 469 -11.20 3.76 -5.05
N LEU A 470 -11.41 3.72 -6.36
CA LEU A 470 -12.49 2.93 -6.97
C LEU A 470 -12.27 1.42 -6.80
N PHE A 471 -11.02 0.97 -6.92
CA PHE A 471 -10.66 -0.42 -6.65
C PHE A 471 -10.93 -0.78 -5.19
N LEU A 472 -10.52 0.06 -4.23
CA LEU A 472 -10.76 -0.17 -2.80
C LEU A 472 -12.25 -0.18 -2.44
N LEU A 473 -13.07 0.62 -3.13
CA LEU A 473 -14.53 0.56 -2.98
C LEU A 473 -15.08 -0.82 -3.34
N GLU A 474 -14.62 -1.41 -4.45
CA GLU A 474 -15.01 -2.78 -4.84
C GLU A 474 -14.53 -3.79 -3.80
N MET A 475 -13.25 -3.75 -3.44
CA MET A 475 -12.65 -4.70 -2.50
C MET A 475 -13.35 -4.64 -1.14
N GLY A 476 -13.77 -3.45 -0.70
CA GLY A 476 -14.55 -3.24 0.51
C GLY A 476 -15.88 -3.98 0.50
N MET A 477 -16.64 -3.88 -0.60
CA MET A 477 -17.91 -4.62 -0.72
C MET A 477 -17.65 -6.13 -0.76
N THR A 478 -16.64 -6.57 -1.48
CA THR A 478 -16.36 -8.00 -1.66
C THR A 478 -15.89 -8.63 -0.34
N ALA A 479 -15.03 -7.93 0.43
CA ALA A 479 -14.67 -8.31 1.79
C ALA A 479 -15.90 -8.43 2.71
N SER A 480 -16.80 -7.44 2.67
CA SER A 480 -18.04 -7.42 3.44
C SER A 480 -18.98 -8.61 3.12
N ARG A 481 -19.11 -8.98 1.84
CA ARG A 481 -19.90 -10.14 1.41
C ARG A 481 -19.27 -11.46 1.87
N LYS A 482 -17.96 -11.62 1.70
CA LYS A 482 -17.20 -12.84 2.06
C LYS A 482 -17.04 -13.05 3.57
N LEU A 483 -17.18 -11.99 4.37
CA LEU A 483 -17.11 -12.11 5.83
C LEU A 483 -18.17 -13.08 6.41
N LYS A 484 -19.29 -13.28 5.71
CA LYS A 484 -20.35 -14.23 6.12
C LYS A 484 -19.89 -15.69 6.03
N ASP A 485 -18.99 -16.00 5.10
CA ASP A 485 -18.53 -17.36 4.80
C ASP A 485 -17.55 -17.88 5.87
N LEU A 486 -16.91 -16.98 6.63
CA LEU A 486 -16.00 -17.33 7.73
C LEU A 486 -16.64 -18.10 8.87
N LYS A 487 -17.97 -17.98 9.06
CA LYS A 487 -18.70 -18.72 10.10
C LYS A 487 -18.56 -20.24 9.91
N VAL A 488 -18.32 -20.69 8.68
CA VAL A 488 -18.15 -22.10 8.34
C VAL A 488 -16.77 -22.63 8.74
N ALA A 489 -15.76 -21.76 8.82
CA ALA A 489 -14.36 -22.15 9.07
C ALA A 489 -14.00 -22.32 10.56
N GLY A 490 -14.81 -21.76 11.46
CA GLY A 490 -14.63 -21.86 12.91
C GLY A 490 -13.68 -20.81 13.53
N PRO A 491 -13.70 -20.67 14.87
CA PRO A 491 -13.01 -19.58 15.57
C PRO A 491 -11.48 -19.63 15.45
N ALA A 492 -10.90 -20.83 15.39
CA ALA A 492 -9.45 -20.98 15.25
C ALA A 492 -8.93 -20.46 13.89
N PHE A 493 -9.71 -20.63 12.83
CA PHE A 493 -9.36 -20.10 11.51
C PHE A 493 -9.50 -18.57 11.44
N ILE A 494 -10.52 -18.02 12.10
CA ILE A 494 -10.66 -16.56 12.26
C ILE A 494 -9.46 -15.99 13.03
N ALA A 495 -9.07 -16.65 14.13
CA ALA A 495 -7.88 -16.26 14.89
C ALA A 495 -6.61 -16.32 14.04
N PHE A 496 -6.44 -17.37 13.23
CA PHE A 496 -5.35 -17.45 12.26
C PHE A 496 -5.34 -16.25 11.31
N GLY A 497 -6.47 -15.91 10.67
CA GLY A 497 -6.55 -14.80 9.71
C GLY A 497 -6.26 -13.41 10.29
N LEU A 498 -6.34 -13.24 11.62
CA LEU A 498 -6.02 -11.99 12.32
C LEU A 498 -4.61 -11.98 12.94
N ILE A 499 -4.13 -13.12 13.42
CA ILE A 499 -2.84 -13.23 14.12
C ILE A 499 -1.70 -13.47 13.13
N ALA A 500 -1.90 -14.35 12.14
CA ALA A 500 -0.87 -14.75 11.20
C ALA A 500 -0.25 -13.56 10.43
N PRO A 501 -1.03 -12.57 9.92
CA PRO A 501 -0.47 -11.39 9.27
C PRO A 501 0.58 -10.66 10.10
N ASN A 502 0.34 -10.49 11.41
CA ASN A 502 1.26 -9.81 12.31
C ASN A 502 2.55 -10.62 12.51
N VAL A 503 2.42 -11.94 12.66
CA VAL A 503 3.57 -12.83 12.82
C VAL A 503 4.42 -12.81 11.55
N PHE A 504 3.81 -12.94 10.38
CA PHE A 504 4.52 -12.99 9.10
C PHE A 504 5.12 -11.63 8.72
N ALA A 505 4.40 -10.53 8.95
CA ALA A 505 4.93 -9.18 8.79
C ALA A 505 6.15 -8.94 9.69
N THR A 506 6.10 -9.38 10.95
CA THR A 506 7.24 -9.24 11.89
C THR A 506 8.44 -10.09 11.45
N ILE A 507 8.21 -11.30 10.92
CA ILE A 507 9.27 -12.11 10.28
C ILE A 507 9.86 -11.34 9.11
N GLY A 508 9.04 -10.76 8.24
CA GLY A 508 9.46 -9.92 7.12
C GLY A 508 10.33 -8.74 7.56
N ILE A 509 9.88 -7.96 8.55
CA ILE A 509 10.66 -6.84 9.10
C ILE A 509 12.01 -7.31 9.64
N SER A 510 12.01 -8.43 10.37
CA SER A 510 13.24 -9.00 10.93
C SER A 510 14.21 -9.46 9.84
N VAL A 511 13.71 -10.06 8.76
CA VAL A 511 14.52 -10.49 7.62
C VAL A 511 15.06 -9.29 6.83
N ALA A 512 14.22 -8.29 6.55
CA ALA A 512 14.66 -7.04 5.93
C ALA A 512 15.75 -6.37 6.76
N HIS A 513 15.59 -6.38 8.09
CA HIS A 513 16.56 -5.77 9.00
C HIS A 513 17.87 -6.55 9.03
N ALA A 514 17.81 -7.88 9.10
CA ALA A 514 18.99 -8.73 9.02
C ALA A 514 19.75 -8.56 7.70
N TYR A 515 19.03 -8.37 6.59
CA TYR A 515 19.64 -8.09 5.29
C TYR A 515 20.29 -6.72 5.24
N SER A 516 19.60 -5.68 5.74
CA SER A 516 20.12 -4.32 5.88
C SER A 516 21.39 -4.28 6.76
N MET A 517 21.39 -5.01 7.88
CA MET A 517 22.56 -5.22 8.75
C MET A 517 23.71 -5.93 8.05
N ALA A 518 23.42 -6.98 7.27
CA ALA A 518 24.45 -7.73 6.54
C ALA A 518 25.13 -6.90 5.45
N LEU A 519 24.43 -5.92 4.89
CA LEU A 519 24.97 -4.97 3.92
C LEU A 519 25.66 -3.77 4.55
N GLY A 520 25.41 -3.48 5.83
CA GLY A 520 25.84 -2.24 6.47
C GLY A 520 25.22 -1.00 5.82
N GLN A 521 23.98 -1.12 5.33
CA GLN A 521 23.25 -0.04 4.65
C GLN A 521 21.84 0.05 5.22
N PRO A 522 21.47 1.13 5.92
CA PRO A 522 20.14 1.28 6.49
C PRO A 522 19.10 1.39 5.37
N PHE A 523 18.04 0.59 5.46
CA PHE A 523 16.87 0.73 4.59
C PHE A 523 15.90 1.79 5.13
N ASP A 524 15.18 2.45 4.22
CA ASP A 524 14.09 3.35 4.59
C ASP A 524 12.94 2.60 5.27
N ILE A 525 12.24 3.29 6.17
CA ILE A 525 11.09 2.74 6.90
C ILE A 525 9.98 2.25 5.95
N GLY A 526 9.77 2.92 4.82
CA GLY A 526 8.79 2.49 3.83
C GLY A 526 9.17 1.15 3.17
N THR A 527 10.47 0.87 2.99
CA THR A 527 10.95 -0.42 2.48
C THR A 527 10.58 -1.55 3.44
N TYR A 528 10.79 -1.34 4.75
CA TYR A 528 10.37 -2.30 5.77
C TYR A 528 8.86 -2.51 5.77
N ALA A 529 8.07 -1.42 5.69
CA ALA A 529 6.62 -1.50 5.69
C ALA A 529 6.07 -2.25 4.47
N LEU A 530 6.59 -1.95 3.27
CA LEU A 530 6.19 -2.66 2.04
C LEU A 530 6.58 -4.14 2.11
N PHE A 531 7.80 -4.47 2.54
CA PHE A 531 8.22 -5.87 2.66
C PHE A 531 7.41 -6.63 3.73
N ALA A 532 7.09 -5.97 4.85
CA ALA A 532 6.22 -6.51 5.88
C ALA A 532 4.81 -6.80 5.36
N VAL A 533 4.27 -5.92 4.51
CA VAL A 533 2.97 -6.11 3.86
C VAL A 533 3.00 -7.27 2.89
N LEU A 534 4.05 -7.42 2.09
CA LEU A 534 4.20 -8.58 1.19
C LEU A 534 4.19 -9.88 2.01
N CYS A 535 4.98 -9.94 3.08
CA CYS A 535 5.02 -11.10 3.98
C CYS A 535 3.70 -11.33 4.76
N GLY A 536 3.02 -10.26 5.15
CA GLY A 536 1.84 -10.29 6.03
C GLY A 536 0.50 -10.33 5.31
N ALA A 537 0.49 -10.32 3.98
CA ALA A 537 -0.73 -10.35 3.19
C ALA A 537 -1.08 -11.76 2.71
N ALA A 538 -2.15 -11.85 1.93
CA ALA A 538 -2.56 -13.09 1.30
C ALA A 538 -3.15 -12.79 -0.09
N SER A 539 -2.75 -13.56 -1.09
CA SER A 539 -3.17 -13.37 -2.47
C SER A 539 -4.67 -13.62 -2.67
N TYR A 540 -5.28 -12.88 -3.58
CA TYR A 540 -6.66 -13.11 -4.05
C TYR A 540 -6.79 -12.88 -5.56
N ILE A 541 -5.67 -12.77 -6.27
CA ILE A 541 -5.62 -12.58 -7.73
C ILE A 541 -4.98 -13.81 -8.37
N ALA A 542 -3.68 -14.04 -8.14
CA ALA A 542 -2.94 -15.11 -8.80
C ALA A 542 -3.29 -16.52 -8.27
N VAL A 543 -3.28 -16.72 -6.95
CA VAL A 543 -3.48 -18.05 -6.35
C VAL A 543 -4.87 -18.65 -6.62
N PRO A 544 -5.99 -17.89 -6.60
CA PRO A 544 -7.30 -18.44 -6.99
C PRO A 544 -7.34 -19.02 -8.40
N ALA A 545 -6.65 -18.41 -9.37
CA ALA A 545 -6.59 -18.94 -10.73
C ALA A 545 -5.85 -20.29 -10.76
N VAL A 546 -4.68 -20.36 -10.11
CA VAL A 546 -3.91 -21.61 -9.98
C VAL A 546 -4.70 -22.68 -9.23
N GLN A 547 -5.44 -22.31 -8.18
CA GLN A 547 -6.30 -23.22 -7.45
C GLN A 547 -7.37 -23.84 -8.37
N ARG A 548 -8.10 -23.02 -9.14
CA ARG A 548 -9.15 -23.52 -10.04
C ARG A 548 -8.61 -24.51 -11.07
N LEU A 549 -7.42 -24.24 -11.61
CA LEU A 549 -6.82 -25.06 -12.67
C LEU A 549 -6.11 -26.32 -12.13
N ALA A 550 -5.43 -26.22 -10.99
CA ALA A 550 -4.50 -27.26 -10.54
C ALA A 550 -4.90 -27.96 -9.23
N ILE A 551 -5.81 -27.35 -8.45
CA ILE A 551 -6.28 -27.84 -7.15
C ILE A 551 -7.83 -27.70 -7.06
N PRO A 552 -8.59 -28.27 -8.01
CA PRO A 552 -10.05 -28.15 -8.02
C PRO A 552 -10.73 -28.80 -6.81
N GLU A 553 -10.04 -29.72 -6.12
CA GLU A 553 -10.58 -30.44 -4.96
C GLU A 553 -10.57 -29.59 -3.67
N ALA A 554 -9.86 -28.47 -3.67
CA ALA A 554 -9.82 -27.52 -2.55
C ALA A 554 -11.06 -26.60 -2.55
N SER A 555 -11.53 -26.26 -1.36
CA SER A 555 -12.61 -25.29 -1.20
C SER A 555 -12.22 -23.93 -1.78
N PRO A 556 -13.02 -23.36 -2.72
CA PRO A 556 -12.75 -22.02 -3.26
C PRO A 556 -13.15 -20.90 -2.28
N THR A 557 -14.01 -21.19 -1.30
CA THR A 557 -14.59 -20.16 -0.43
C THR A 557 -13.72 -19.83 0.78
N LEU A 558 -13.09 -20.83 1.40
CA LEU A 558 -12.33 -20.65 2.65
C LEU A 558 -11.10 -19.74 2.49
N PRO A 559 -10.21 -19.94 1.50
CA PRO A 559 -9.05 -19.07 1.32
C PRO A 559 -9.44 -17.62 1.01
N LEU A 560 -10.42 -17.42 0.10
CA LEU A 560 -10.92 -16.09 -0.26
C LEU A 560 -11.56 -15.36 0.93
N ALA A 561 -12.31 -16.07 1.77
CA ALA A 561 -12.94 -15.46 2.94
C ALA A 561 -11.90 -15.03 4.00
N ALA A 562 -10.82 -15.79 4.17
CA ALA A 562 -9.72 -15.43 5.06
C ALA A 562 -8.88 -14.27 4.51
N SER A 563 -8.41 -14.39 3.26
CA SER A 563 -7.51 -13.42 2.64
C SER A 563 -8.21 -12.07 2.47
N LEU A 564 -9.39 -12.04 1.87
CA LEU A 564 -10.08 -10.79 1.56
C LEU A 564 -10.94 -10.28 2.72
N GLY A 565 -11.70 -11.17 3.36
CA GLY A 565 -12.63 -10.77 4.42
C GLY A 565 -11.91 -10.30 5.68
N LEU A 566 -10.90 -11.03 6.14
CA LEU A 566 -10.17 -10.74 7.38
C LEU A 566 -8.83 -10.06 7.12
N THR A 567 -7.90 -10.73 6.46
CA THR A 567 -6.50 -10.29 6.41
C THR A 567 -6.32 -9.00 5.64
N PHE A 568 -6.94 -8.85 4.47
CA PHE A 568 -6.91 -7.60 3.71
C PHE A 568 -7.52 -6.44 4.51
N SER A 569 -8.75 -6.61 5.01
CA SER A 569 -9.43 -5.61 5.84
C SER A 569 -8.60 -5.20 7.07
N TYR A 570 -7.97 -6.18 7.73
CA TYR A 570 -7.10 -5.98 8.87
C TYR A 570 -5.83 -5.22 8.49
N ASN A 571 -5.12 -5.66 7.45
CA ASN A 571 -3.86 -5.04 7.04
C ASN A 571 -4.06 -3.59 6.60
N VAL A 572 -5.10 -3.33 5.79
CA VAL A 572 -5.42 -1.98 5.32
C VAL A 572 -5.79 -1.04 6.46
N THR A 573 -6.52 -1.54 7.47
CA THR A 573 -6.98 -0.68 8.58
C THR A 573 -5.95 -0.53 9.68
N ILE A 574 -5.38 -1.65 10.16
CA ILE A 574 -4.56 -1.73 11.37
C ILE A 574 -3.13 -2.17 11.07
N GLY A 575 -2.97 -3.19 10.23
CA GLY A 575 -1.67 -3.83 10.00
C GLY A 575 -0.61 -2.86 9.48
N ILE A 576 -0.88 -2.09 8.42
CA ILE A 576 0.09 -1.15 7.83
C ILE A 576 0.62 -0.15 8.87
N PRO A 577 -0.23 0.60 9.62
CA PRO A 577 0.25 1.45 10.70
C PRO A 577 1.09 0.71 11.75
N VAL A 578 0.67 -0.49 12.15
CA VAL A 578 1.41 -1.31 13.13
C VAL A 578 2.78 -1.72 12.58
N TYR A 579 2.87 -2.13 11.31
CA TYR A 579 4.12 -2.57 10.68
C TYR A 579 5.13 -1.43 10.58
N ILE A 580 4.65 -0.21 10.29
CA ILE A 580 5.50 1.00 10.29
C ILE A 580 6.09 1.24 11.69
N GLU A 581 5.28 1.16 12.75
CA GLU A 581 5.77 1.38 14.11
C GLU A 581 6.71 0.27 14.59
N ILE A 582 6.46 -0.99 14.21
CA ILE A 582 7.40 -2.10 14.48
C ILE A 582 8.73 -1.86 13.75
N ALA A 583 8.68 -1.41 12.49
CA ALA A 583 9.88 -1.10 11.72
C ALA A 583 10.70 0.01 12.38
N LYS A 584 10.06 1.14 12.75
CA LYS A 584 10.72 2.23 13.49
C LYS A 584 11.31 1.75 14.81
N LEU A 585 10.60 0.89 15.54
CA LEU A 585 11.09 0.34 16.80
C LEU A 585 12.36 -0.49 16.60
N ILE A 586 12.35 -1.42 15.62
CA ILE A 586 13.48 -2.29 15.34
C ILE A 586 14.70 -1.48 14.90
N THR A 587 14.55 -0.52 13.99
CA THR A 587 15.67 0.29 13.50
C THR A 587 16.24 1.21 14.58
N ARG A 588 15.43 1.67 15.54
CA ARG A 588 15.89 2.42 16.72
C ARG A 588 16.63 1.54 17.74
N MET A 589 16.12 0.33 17.98
CA MET A 589 16.71 -0.60 18.96
C MET A 589 18.00 -1.25 18.46
N LEU A 590 18.09 -1.49 17.15
CA LEU A 590 19.20 -2.14 16.48
C LEU A 590 19.61 -1.28 15.29
N PRO A 591 20.38 -0.20 15.49
CA PRO A 591 20.80 0.66 14.40
C PRO A 591 21.76 -0.09 13.45
N VAL A 592 21.57 0.12 12.15
CA VAL A 592 22.49 -0.33 11.10
C VAL A 592 23.64 0.67 11.05
N GLY A 593 24.86 0.17 11.29
CA GLY A 593 26.06 0.99 11.57
C GLY A 593 26.76 1.56 10.35
#